data_AF-A0A438EYA8-F1
#
_entry.id   AF-A0A438EYA8-F1
#
_cell.length_a   1.000
_cell.length_b   1.000
_cell.length_c   1.000
_cell.angle_alpha   90.00
_cell.angle_beta   90.00
_cell.angle_gamma   90.00
#
_symmetry.space_group_name_H-M   'P 1'
#
loop_
_entity.id
_entity.type
_entity.pdbx_description
1 polymer ?
#
loop_
_entity_poly.entity_id
_entity_poly.type
_entity_poly.pdbx_seq_one_letter_code
_entity_poly.pdbx_strand_id
1 'polypeptide(L)'
;MLDYRRKRLDLEPIPGSNLYSLNEKLDSLEFRRVKAKGFFDEKKSIYVGPRSRSISGVTENGYYLITPLMPIPDDPDRILDLYSVDLSSFAPNNVLKILLSVQSPILVNRGWVPRSWRDKFLQDLPVDEQSKNIASPSIQESERSSWWRFWSKKPKTVEDQVPAVTPVEVVGVVRGSEKPSIFVPENDLCSRQWFYVDVPAISRASGLAENTIYVDDINENVNPSNPYPVPKEVSTLIRSSVMPQDHLNYTLTCDQCITEEVVIISSSLSWNSQMC
;
A
#
# COMPACT_ATOMS: atom_id res chain seq x y z
N MET A 1 24.17 1.22 4.31
CA MET A 1 22.77 1.21 3.80
C MET A 1 21.76 1.65 4.86
N LEU A 2 21.76 1.09 6.08
CA LEU A 2 20.80 1.47 7.13
C LEU A 2 20.94 2.91 7.59
N ASP A 3 22.17 3.40 7.80
CA ASP A 3 22.39 4.81 8.19
C ASP A 3 21.98 5.80 7.11
N TYR A 4 22.10 5.42 5.84
CA TYR A 4 21.58 6.21 4.72
C TYR A 4 20.07 6.37 4.82
N ARG A 5 19.34 5.27 5.10
CA ARG A 5 17.88 5.29 5.27
C ARG A 5 17.47 6.15 6.47
N ARG A 6 18.12 5.96 7.63
CA ARG A 6 17.84 6.76 8.85
C ARG A 6 18.02 8.25 8.60
N LYS A 7 19.20 8.65 8.10
CA LYS A 7 19.50 10.06 7.80
C LYS A 7 18.45 10.69 6.89
N ARG A 8 17.91 9.95 5.92
CA ARG A 8 16.91 10.44 4.96
C ARG A 8 15.52 10.55 5.57
N LEU A 9 15.16 9.63 6.46
CA LEU A 9 13.92 9.69 7.23
C LEU A 9 13.95 10.83 8.25
N ASP A 10 15.10 11.17 8.82
CA ASP A 10 15.23 12.25 9.81
C ASP A 10 15.12 13.66 9.19
N LEU A 11 15.31 13.79 7.86
CA LEU A 11 15.16 15.07 7.17
C LEU A 11 13.71 15.55 7.15
N GLU A 12 13.53 16.87 7.05
CA GLU A 12 12.22 17.50 6.90
C GLU A 12 11.44 16.91 5.70
N PRO A 13 10.13 16.66 5.86
CA PRO A 13 9.28 16.18 4.78
C PRO A 13 9.26 17.16 3.60
N ILE A 14 9.42 16.63 2.39
CA ILE A 14 9.34 17.42 1.17
C ILE A 14 7.87 17.72 0.86
N PRO A 15 7.48 18.99 0.62
CA PRO A 15 6.12 19.31 0.17
C PRO A 15 5.77 18.64 -1.16
N GLY A 16 4.56 18.11 -1.25
CA GLY A 16 4.02 17.41 -2.43
C GLY A 16 4.08 18.24 -3.71
N SER A 17 3.94 19.56 -3.59
CA SER A 17 4.06 20.53 -4.68
C SER A 17 5.41 20.50 -5.40
N ASN A 18 6.48 20.12 -4.71
CA ASN A 18 7.84 20.19 -5.24
C ASN A 18 8.35 18.85 -5.78
N LEU A 19 7.57 17.77 -5.64
CA LEU A 19 8.05 16.42 -5.92
C LEU A 19 8.34 16.16 -7.41
N TYR A 20 7.61 16.81 -8.31
CA TYR A 20 7.77 16.66 -9.75
C TYR A 20 8.61 17.80 -10.38
N SER A 21 8.82 18.89 -9.64
CA SER A 21 9.67 20.03 -10.04
C SER A 21 11.16 19.76 -9.78
N LEU A 22 11.47 18.80 -8.90
CA LEU A 22 12.81 18.26 -8.76
C LEU A 22 13.09 17.45 -10.03
N ASN A 23 13.94 17.97 -10.91
CA ASN A 23 14.47 17.29 -12.11
C ASN A 23 15.34 16.05 -11.74
N GLU A 24 15.17 15.52 -10.52
CA GLU A 24 15.84 14.36 -10.00
C GLU A 24 15.08 13.09 -10.37
N LYS A 25 15.83 12.04 -10.69
CA LYS A 25 15.29 10.71 -10.97
C LYS A 25 14.52 10.20 -9.75
N LEU A 26 13.31 9.64 -9.93
CA LEU A 26 12.46 9.10 -8.85
C LEU A 26 13.22 8.23 -7.82
N ASP A 27 14.21 7.46 -8.28
CA ASP A 27 15.08 6.64 -7.45
C ASP A 27 15.86 7.45 -6.39
N SER A 28 16.19 8.71 -6.66
CA SER A 28 16.91 9.59 -5.73
C SER A 28 16.05 10.01 -4.55
N LEU A 29 14.72 9.87 -4.62
CA LEU A 29 13.77 10.26 -3.58
C LEU A 29 13.46 9.13 -2.60
N GLU A 30 13.96 7.91 -2.86
CA GLU A 30 13.72 6.76 -1.98
C GLU A 30 14.11 7.09 -0.53
N PHE A 31 13.26 6.64 0.41
CA PHE A 31 13.38 6.88 1.86
C PHE A 31 13.23 8.35 2.30
N ARG A 32 12.78 9.28 1.44
CA ARG A 32 12.39 10.62 1.91
C ARG A 32 10.97 10.63 2.41
N ARG A 33 10.78 11.35 3.51
CA ARG A 33 9.47 11.81 3.92
C ARG A 33 8.96 12.85 2.94
N VAL A 34 7.69 12.75 2.61
CA VAL A 34 6.96 13.69 1.78
C VAL A 34 5.63 13.99 2.45
N LYS A 35 5.13 15.20 2.23
CA LYS A 35 3.88 15.69 2.80
C LYS A 35 2.96 16.12 1.67
N ALA A 36 1.83 15.46 1.50
CA ALA A 36 0.87 15.72 0.43
C ALA A 36 -0.54 15.88 1.00
N LYS A 37 -1.37 16.66 0.30
CA LYS A 37 -2.75 16.92 0.70
C LYS A 37 -3.67 16.71 -0.50
N GLY A 38 -4.79 16.03 -0.30
CA GLY A 38 -5.65 15.64 -1.42
C GLY A 38 -6.89 14.85 -1.04
N PHE A 39 -7.56 14.31 -2.03
CA PHE A 39 -8.73 13.44 -1.87
C PHE A 39 -8.39 12.01 -2.29
N PHE A 40 -8.73 11.02 -1.47
CA PHE A 40 -8.55 9.62 -1.87
C PHE A 40 -9.61 9.22 -2.89
N ASP A 41 -9.17 8.69 -4.03
CA ASP A 41 -10.07 8.05 -5.01
C ASP A 41 -10.27 6.58 -4.62
N GLU A 42 -11.21 6.35 -3.69
CA GLU A 42 -11.47 5.02 -3.13
C GLU A 42 -11.90 3.99 -4.19
N LYS A 43 -12.51 4.43 -5.30
CA LYS A 43 -12.93 3.54 -6.40
C LYS A 43 -11.74 2.94 -7.15
N LYS A 44 -10.58 3.60 -7.06
CA LYS A 44 -9.32 3.18 -7.68
C LYS A 44 -8.35 2.54 -6.69
N SER A 45 -8.82 2.22 -5.49
CA SER A 45 -8.05 1.49 -4.48
C SER A 45 -7.66 0.10 -4.98
N ILE A 46 -6.42 -0.29 -4.69
CA ILE A 46 -5.83 -1.58 -5.04
C ILE A 46 -5.43 -2.31 -3.75
N TYR A 47 -5.76 -3.61 -3.70
CA TYR A 47 -5.45 -4.48 -2.57
C TYR A 47 -4.31 -5.43 -2.93
N VAL A 48 -3.14 -5.25 -2.33
CA VAL A 48 -1.93 -6.06 -2.60
C VAL A 48 -1.71 -7.07 -1.48
N GLY A 49 -1.69 -8.37 -1.79
CA GLY A 49 -1.51 -9.43 -0.80
C GLY A 49 -1.54 -10.85 -1.35
N PRO A 50 -1.47 -11.86 -0.47
CA PRO A 50 -1.67 -11.77 0.97
C PRO A 50 -0.51 -11.08 1.70
N ARG A 51 -0.83 -10.30 2.74
CA ARG A 51 0.13 -9.70 3.69
C ARG A 51 -0.21 -10.14 5.10
N SER A 52 0.72 -10.82 5.77
CA SER A 52 0.54 -11.27 7.15
C SER A 52 0.90 -10.16 8.12
N ARG A 53 0.10 -9.98 9.18
CA ARG A 53 0.38 -9.11 10.32
C ARG A 53 0.07 -9.86 11.61
N SER A 54 0.93 -9.73 12.61
CA SER A 54 0.64 -10.23 13.96
C SER A 54 -0.21 -9.21 14.71
N ILE A 55 -1.39 -9.62 15.16
CA ILE A 55 -2.33 -8.82 15.92
C ILE A 55 -2.61 -9.60 17.20
N SER A 56 -2.22 -9.03 18.36
CA SER A 56 -2.41 -9.67 19.67
C SER A 56 -1.86 -11.10 19.76
N GLY A 57 -0.74 -11.38 19.09
CA GLY A 57 -0.09 -12.70 19.06
C GLY A 57 -0.67 -13.68 18.03
N VAL A 58 -1.74 -13.31 17.32
CA VAL A 58 -2.32 -14.11 16.23
C VAL A 58 -1.86 -13.55 14.89
N THR A 59 -1.36 -14.41 14.01
CA THR A 59 -1.00 -13.99 12.65
C THR A 59 -2.24 -14.00 11.76
N GLU A 60 -2.62 -12.83 11.28
CA GLU A 60 -3.73 -12.66 10.35
C GLU A 60 -3.23 -12.27 8.96
N ASN A 61 -3.82 -12.89 7.93
CA ASN A 61 -3.60 -12.48 6.54
C ASN A 61 -4.59 -11.39 6.15
N GLY A 62 -4.09 -10.38 5.46
CA GLY A 62 -4.83 -9.24 4.93
C GLY A 62 -4.16 -8.71 3.66
N TYR A 63 -4.34 -7.42 3.40
CA TYR A 63 -3.84 -6.75 2.21
C TYR A 63 -3.23 -5.39 2.58
N TYR A 64 -2.29 -4.91 1.78
CA TYR A 64 -2.00 -3.48 1.74
C TYR A 64 -3.03 -2.76 0.88
N LEU A 65 -3.58 -1.67 1.41
CA LEU A 65 -4.51 -0.80 0.72
C LEU A 65 -3.74 0.35 0.07
N ILE A 66 -3.65 0.33 -1.25
CA ILE A 66 -2.99 1.38 -2.04
C ILE A 66 -4.08 2.21 -2.71
N THR A 67 -4.14 3.50 -2.41
CA THR A 67 -5.17 4.39 -2.93
C THR A 67 -4.53 5.63 -3.57
N PRO A 68 -4.94 6.03 -4.77
CA PRO A 68 -4.57 7.31 -5.34
C PRO A 68 -5.02 8.49 -4.47
N LEU A 69 -4.09 9.37 -4.12
CA LEU A 69 -4.36 10.66 -3.51
C LEU A 69 -4.37 11.72 -4.61
N MET A 70 -5.57 12.21 -4.92
CA MET A 70 -5.81 13.20 -5.97
C MET A 70 -5.54 14.61 -5.44
N PRO A 71 -4.89 15.49 -6.22
CA PRO A 71 -4.60 16.86 -5.81
C PRO A 71 -5.88 17.67 -5.60
N ILE A 72 -5.80 18.70 -4.76
CA ILE A 72 -6.90 19.63 -4.55
C ILE A 72 -6.95 20.62 -5.73
N PRO A 73 -8.10 20.77 -6.43
CA PRO A 73 -8.21 21.63 -7.61
C PRO A 73 -7.94 23.12 -7.36
N ASP A 74 -8.16 23.64 -6.14
CA ASP A 74 -8.10 25.07 -5.78
C ASP A 74 -7.36 25.32 -4.43
N ASP A 75 -6.23 24.66 -4.17
CA ASP A 75 -5.49 24.83 -2.91
C ASP A 75 -4.86 26.25 -2.78
N PRO A 76 -5.17 27.05 -1.74
CA PRO A 76 -4.66 28.42 -1.57
C PRO A 76 -3.14 28.50 -1.32
N ASP A 77 -2.51 27.46 -0.76
CA ASP A 77 -1.05 27.39 -0.59
C ASP A 77 -0.31 27.42 -1.95
N ARG A 78 -1.02 27.13 -3.06
CA ARG A 78 -0.50 27.24 -4.43
C ARG A 78 -0.21 28.67 -4.86
N ILE A 79 -0.95 29.65 -4.33
CA ILE A 79 -0.88 31.04 -4.79
C ILE A 79 0.41 31.69 -4.28
N LEU A 80 0.86 31.35 -3.07
CA LEU A 80 2.03 31.96 -2.43
C LEU A 80 3.36 31.52 -3.06
N ASP A 81 3.48 30.27 -3.49
CA ASP A 81 4.68 29.75 -4.15
C ASP A 81 4.91 30.37 -5.55
N LEU A 82 3.83 30.76 -6.24
CA LEU A 82 3.89 31.40 -7.57
C LEU A 82 4.43 32.83 -7.53
N TYR A 83 4.26 33.55 -6.42
CA TYR A 83 4.75 34.93 -6.26
C TYR A 83 6.23 35.03 -5.86
N SER A 84 6.88 33.91 -5.52
CA SER A 84 8.31 33.87 -5.16
C SER A 84 9.24 33.67 -6.37
N VAL A 85 8.68 33.47 -7.56
CA VAL A 85 9.41 33.38 -8.83
C VAL A 85 9.41 34.78 -9.46
N ASP A 86 10.58 35.40 -9.62
CA ASP A 86 10.70 36.73 -10.23
C ASP A 86 10.33 36.68 -11.73
N LEU A 87 9.04 36.91 -11.99
CA LEU A 87 8.40 36.90 -13.30
C LEU A 87 8.75 38.15 -14.14
N SER A 88 9.63 39.03 -13.69
CA SER A 88 10.02 40.24 -14.44
C SER A 88 10.88 39.94 -15.69
N SER A 89 11.39 38.70 -15.85
CA SER A 89 12.34 38.35 -16.91
C SER A 89 11.78 37.58 -18.12
N PHE A 90 10.54 37.05 -18.07
CA PHE A 90 9.99 36.23 -19.16
C PHE A 90 8.59 36.69 -19.61
N ALA A 91 8.59 37.63 -20.55
CA ALA A 91 7.61 37.88 -21.63
C ALA A 91 6.09 38.04 -21.33
N PRO A 92 5.36 38.87 -22.13
CA PRO A 92 4.04 39.35 -21.77
C PRO A 92 2.91 38.35 -22.07
N ASN A 93 2.06 38.19 -21.06
CA ASN A 93 0.63 37.86 -21.08
C ASN A 93 0.17 36.49 -21.66
N ASN A 94 -0.49 35.75 -20.76
CA ASN A 94 -1.41 34.62 -20.97
C ASN A 94 -0.86 33.20 -21.16
N VAL A 95 0.45 32.99 -21.34
CA VAL A 95 1.03 31.62 -21.37
C VAL A 95 1.39 31.13 -19.95
N LEU A 96 1.78 32.04 -19.07
CA LEU A 96 2.23 31.74 -17.70
C LEU A 96 1.10 31.27 -16.76
N LYS A 97 -0.17 31.53 -17.09
CA LYS A 97 -1.33 30.98 -16.35
C LYS A 97 -1.52 29.48 -16.59
N ILE A 98 -0.92 28.92 -17.65
CA ILE A 98 -1.15 27.54 -18.12
C ILE A 98 -0.03 26.58 -17.67
N LEU A 99 1.13 27.09 -17.23
CA LEU A 99 2.13 26.31 -16.50
C LEU A 99 1.69 26.12 -15.03
N LEU A 100 0.42 25.74 -14.85
CA LEU A 100 -0.08 25.15 -13.64
C LEU A 100 0.91 24.05 -13.27
N SER A 101 1.66 24.24 -12.18
CA SER A 101 2.25 23.13 -11.46
C SER A 101 1.08 22.27 -10.97
N VAL A 102 0.61 21.39 -11.86
CA VAL A 102 -0.41 20.40 -11.54
C VAL A 102 0.31 19.45 -10.59
N GLN A 103 0.07 19.62 -9.30
CA GLN A 103 0.39 18.58 -8.32
C GLN A 103 -0.16 17.28 -8.91
N SER A 104 0.73 16.37 -9.29
CA SER A 104 0.29 15.13 -9.91
C SER A 104 -0.18 14.19 -8.81
N PRO A 105 -1.20 13.36 -9.06
CA PRO A 105 -1.65 12.37 -8.10
C PRO A 105 -0.47 11.52 -7.60
N ILE A 106 -0.54 11.08 -6.35
CA ILE A 106 0.42 10.14 -5.78
C ILE A 106 -0.30 8.86 -5.37
N LEU A 107 0.43 7.74 -5.35
CA LEU A 107 -0.06 6.48 -4.82
C LEU A 107 0.34 6.37 -3.35
N VAL A 108 -0.63 6.15 -2.47
CA VAL A 108 -0.39 6.02 -1.03
C VAL A 108 -0.74 4.61 -0.60
N ASN A 109 0.22 3.87 -0.06
CA ASN A 109 -0.06 2.68 0.73
C ASN A 109 -0.47 3.11 2.13
N ARG A 110 -1.78 3.07 2.38
CA ARG A 110 -2.41 3.49 3.63
C ARG A 110 -2.19 2.49 4.77
N GLY A 111 -1.68 1.30 4.45
CA GLY A 111 -1.36 0.26 5.41
C GLY A 111 -2.19 -1.01 5.26
N TRP A 112 -2.16 -1.82 6.31
CA TRP A 112 -2.76 -3.14 6.35
C TRP A 112 -4.25 -3.09 6.65
N VAL A 113 -5.03 -3.88 5.92
CA VAL A 113 -6.47 -4.09 6.11
C VAL A 113 -6.81 -5.58 6.13
N PRO A 114 -7.85 -6.00 6.87
CA PRO A 114 -8.26 -7.39 6.92
C PRO A 114 -8.87 -7.83 5.59
N ARG A 115 -8.87 -9.15 5.34
CA ARG A 115 -9.36 -9.76 4.08
C ARG A 115 -10.75 -9.29 3.66
N SER A 116 -11.65 -9.14 4.63
CA SER A 116 -13.04 -8.74 4.41
C SER A 116 -13.20 -7.39 3.68
N TRP A 117 -12.21 -6.50 3.73
CA TRP A 117 -12.26 -5.22 3.01
C TRP A 117 -12.20 -5.41 1.49
N ARG A 118 -11.31 -6.29 1.01
CA ARG A 118 -11.22 -6.60 -0.42
C ARG A 118 -12.50 -7.28 -0.90
N ASP A 119 -13.03 -8.21 -0.10
CA ASP A 119 -14.23 -8.96 -0.46
C ASP A 119 -15.45 -8.04 -0.62
N LYS A 120 -15.61 -7.07 0.30
CA LYS A 120 -16.64 -6.03 0.20
C LYS A 120 -16.43 -5.13 -1.01
N PHE A 121 -15.20 -4.65 -1.22
CA PHE A 121 -14.86 -3.82 -2.37
C PHE A 121 -15.22 -4.49 -3.69
N LEU A 122 -14.92 -5.79 -3.85
CA LEU A 122 -15.26 -6.54 -5.07
C LEU A 122 -16.77 -6.77 -5.25
N GLN A 123 -17.54 -6.80 -4.17
CA GLN A 123 -19.01 -6.90 -4.21
C GLN A 123 -19.67 -5.57 -4.61
N ASP A 124 -19.06 -4.45 -4.24
CA ASP A 124 -19.57 -3.09 -4.53
C ASP A 124 -19.23 -2.62 -5.96
N LEU A 125 -18.40 -3.36 -6.70
CA LEU A 125 -18.07 -3.04 -8.10
C LEU A 125 -19.30 -3.26 -9.01
N PRO A 126 -19.56 -2.36 -9.99
CA PRO A 126 -20.62 -2.55 -10.97
C PRO A 126 -20.48 -3.87 -11.74
N VAL A 127 -21.59 -4.59 -11.89
CA VAL A 127 -21.72 -5.98 -12.39
C VAL A 127 -21.15 -6.23 -13.81
N ASP A 128 -20.81 -5.18 -14.57
CA ASP A 128 -20.32 -5.28 -15.95
C ASP A 128 -18.89 -5.85 -16.08
N GLU A 129 -18.11 -5.95 -14.99
CA GLU A 129 -16.78 -6.59 -15.01
C GLU A 129 -16.77 -8.04 -14.48
N GLN A 130 -17.84 -8.54 -13.86
CA GLN A 130 -17.84 -9.88 -13.23
C GLN A 130 -18.13 -11.05 -14.19
N SER A 131 -18.55 -10.79 -15.43
CA SER A 131 -19.06 -11.83 -16.34
C SER A 131 -18.13 -12.07 -17.52
N LYS A 132 -16.95 -12.66 -17.30
CA LYS A 132 -16.21 -13.34 -18.38
C LYS A 132 -15.28 -14.49 -18.01
N ASN A 133 -14.94 -14.72 -16.74
CA ASN A 133 -13.93 -15.72 -16.41
C ASN A 133 -14.35 -16.70 -15.30
N ILE A 134 -15.42 -17.46 -15.55
CA ILE A 134 -15.57 -18.79 -14.93
C ILE A 134 -15.88 -19.78 -16.03
N ALA A 135 -14.83 -20.38 -16.58
CA ALA A 135 -14.93 -21.63 -17.34
C ALA A 135 -14.08 -22.69 -16.63
N SER A 136 -14.74 -23.58 -15.90
CA SER A 136 -14.50 -25.03 -15.92
C SER A 136 -15.62 -25.76 -15.15
N PRO A 137 -15.98 -27.00 -15.55
CA PRO A 137 -17.26 -27.61 -15.21
C PRO A 137 -17.18 -28.59 -14.03
N SER A 138 -18.21 -28.61 -13.17
CA SER A 138 -18.99 -29.81 -12.81
C SER A 138 -19.88 -29.59 -11.58
N ILE A 139 -21.18 -29.48 -11.85
CA ILE A 139 -22.38 -29.94 -11.12
C ILE A 139 -22.18 -30.39 -9.65
N GLN A 140 -22.84 -29.70 -8.72
CA GLN A 140 -24.07 -30.21 -8.09
C GLN A 140 -24.97 -29.05 -7.61
N GLU A 141 -26.13 -28.97 -8.24
CA GLU A 141 -27.27 -28.15 -7.84
C GLU A 141 -27.89 -28.71 -6.56
N SER A 142 -27.94 -27.91 -5.51
CA SER A 142 -29.16 -27.67 -4.73
C SER A 142 -28.86 -26.68 -3.62
N GLU A 143 -29.43 -25.48 -3.74
CA GLU A 143 -29.71 -24.45 -2.72
C GLU A 143 -29.78 -23.04 -3.33
N ARG A 144 -29.76 -22.94 -4.65
CA ARG A 144 -30.03 -21.71 -5.39
C ARG A 144 -31.54 -21.43 -5.51
N SER A 145 -32.28 -21.40 -4.42
CA SER A 145 -33.68 -20.94 -4.45
C SER A 145 -34.19 -20.60 -3.06
N SER A 146 -34.03 -19.35 -2.61
CA SER A 146 -34.83 -18.74 -1.53
C SER A 146 -34.56 -17.25 -1.25
N TRP A 147 -33.56 -16.59 -1.86
CA TRP A 147 -33.24 -15.18 -1.52
C TRP A 147 -33.74 -14.13 -2.52
N TRP A 148 -34.21 -14.52 -3.70
CA TRP A 148 -34.73 -13.60 -4.72
C TRP A 148 -36.11 -12.98 -4.39
N ARG A 149 -36.80 -13.43 -3.34
CA ARG A 149 -38.12 -12.89 -2.95
C ARG A 149 -38.07 -11.65 -2.05
N PHE A 150 -36.88 -11.17 -1.67
CA PHE A 150 -36.73 -9.99 -0.79
C PHE A 150 -36.30 -8.69 -1.50
N TRP A 151 -35.94 -8.72 -2.78
CA TRP A 151 -35.36 -7.56 -3.49
C TRP A 151 -36.18 -7.01 -4.66
N SER A 152 -37.49 -6.89 -4.45
CA SER A 152 -38.35 -6.08 -5.32
C SER A 152 -38.86 -4.85 -4.57
N LYS A 153 -37.97 -3.89 -4.31
CA LYS A 153 -38.36 -2.49 -4.10
C LYS A 153 -37.46 -1.60 -4.96
N LYS A 154 -38.06 -0.95 -5.96
CA LYS A 154 -37.43 0.01 -6.88
C LYS A 154 -36.65 1.07 -6.08
N PRO A 155 -35.44 1.47 -6.49
CA PRO A 155 -34.76 2.58 -5.86
C PRO A 155 -35.53 3.87 -6.16
N LYS A 156 -35.83 4.64 -5.11
CA LYS A 156 -36.20 6.04 -5.25
C LYS A 156 -34.94 6.79 -5.67
N THR A 157 -34.99 7.43 -6.82
CA THR A 157 -34.04 8.46 -7.23
C THR A 157 -33.96 9.50 -6.12
N VAL A 158 -32.87 9.48 -5.36
CA VAL A 158 -32.45 10.59 -4.52
C VAL A 158 -31.23 11.14 -5.24
N GLU A 159 -31.32 12.41 -5.65
CA GLU A 159 -30.20 13.15 -6.21
C GLU A 159 -28.99 12.99 -5.28
N ASP A 160 -27.94 12.42 -5.85
CA ASP A 160 -26.71 12.04 -5.18
C ASP A 160 -25.98 13.31 -4.75
N GLN A 161 -26.29 13.80 -3.54
CA GLN A 161 -25.46 14.80 -2.89
C GLN A 161 -24.16 14.11 -2.51
N VAL A 162 -23.15 14.28 -3.37
CA VAL A 162 -21.77 13.88 -3.11
C VAL A 162 -21.41 14.42 -1.72
N PRO A 163 -21.13 13.57 -0.72
CA PRO A 163 -20.74 14.06 0.59
C PRO A 163 -19.53 14.96 0.42
N ALA A 164 -19.50 16.10 1.12
CA ALA A 164 -18.37 17.00 1.12
C ALA A 164 -17.13 16.25 1.64
N VAL A 165 -16.38 15.63 0.73
CA VAL A 165 -15.16 14.89 1.04
C VAL A 165 -14.19 15.94 1.56
N THR A 166 -13.74 15.79 2.80
CA THR A 166 -12.71 16.67 3.36
C THR A 166 -11.34 16.21 2.83
N PRO A 167 -10.45 17.16 2.46
CA PRO A 167 -9.12 16.79 2.01
C PRO A 167 -8.33 16.18 3.17
N VAL A 168 -7.57 15.14 2.87
CA VAL A 168 -6.71 14.43 3.81
C VAL A 168 -5.27 14.88 3.61
N GLU A 169 -4.56 15.09 4.71
CA GLU A 169 -3.12 15.32 4.74
C GLU A 169 -2.40 14.00 5.03
N VAL A 170 -1.44 13.65 4.18
CA VAL A 170 -0.66 12.42 4.27
C VAL A 170 0.80 12.79 4.42
N VAL A 171 1.44 12.26 5.46
CA VAL A 171 2.90 12.23 5.58
C VAL A 171 3.33 10.80 5.30
N GLY A 172 4.09 10.61 4.22
CA GLY A 172 4.49 9.29 3.76
C GLY A 172 5.98 9.23 3.44
N VAL A 173 6.51 8.02 3.27
CA VAL A 173 7.89 7.78 2.85
C VAL A 173 7.89 7.23 1.43
N VAL A 174 8.66 7.86 0.53
CA VAL A 174 8.78 7.43 -0.87
C VAL A 174 9.44 6.05 -0.96
N ARG A 175 8.83 5.17 -1.75
CA ARG A 175 9.30 3.80 -2.00
C ARG A 175 9.21 3.48 -3.50
N GLY A 176 10.07 2.58 -3.96
CA GLY A 176 9.95 1.97 -5.29
C GLY A 176 9.12 0.69 -5.30
N SER A 177 9.00 0.08 -6.47
CA SER A 177 8.41 -1.26 -6.63
C SER A 177 9.14 -2.31 -5.80
N GLU A 178 8.39 -3.29 -5.33
CA GLU A 178 8.93 -4.49 -4.71
C GLU A 178 9.62 -5.38 -5.75
N LYS A 179 10.58 -6.18 -5.29
CA LYS A 179 11.24 -7.21 -6.09
C LYS A 179 10.75 -8.58 -5.58
N PRO A 180 9.72 -9.17 -6.20
CA PRO A 180 9.20 -10.46 -5.77
C PRO A 180 10.24 -11.59 -5.94
N SER A 181 10.06 -12.69 -5.21
CA SER A 181 10.83 -13.91 -5.44
C SER A 181 10.26 -14.70 -6.62
N ILE A 182 11.02 -15.66 -7.13
CA ILE A 182 10.60 -16.54 -8.23
C ILE A 182 9.35 -17.39 -7.93
N PHE A 183 8.93 -17.48 -6.67
CA PHE A 183 7.77 -18.25 -6.25
C PHE A 183 6.50 -17.40 -6.12
N VAL A 184 6.64 -16.08 -6.16
CA VAL A 184 5.50 -15.17 -6.11
C VAL A 184 4.88 -15.14 -7.51
N PRO A 185 3.58 -15.42 -7.66
CA PRO A 185 2.92 -15.31 -8.95
C PRO A 185 2.91 -13.88 -9.48
N GLU A 186 2.71 -13.74 -10.79
CA GLU A 186 2.60 -12.43 -11.42
C GLU A 186 1.32 -11.69 -11.03
N ASN A 187 1.40 -10.37 -10.98
CA ASN A 187 0.23 -9.51 -10.82
C ASN A 187 -0.67 -9.61 -12.08
N ASP A 188 -1.98 -9.60 -11.88
CA ASP A 188 -2.97 -9.61 -12.96
C ASP A 188 -3.91 -8.41 -12.85
N LEU A 189 -3.78 -7.51 -13.85
CA LEU A 189 -4.58 -6.31 -14.01
C LEU A 189 -6.06 -6.63 -14.24
N CYS A 190 -6.36 -7.67 -15.04
CA CYS A 190 -7.72 -7.99 -15.47
C CYS A 190 -8.54 -8.60 -14.33
N SER A 191 -7.94 -9.47 -13.52
CA SER A 191 -8.61 -10.07 -12.36
C SER A 191 -8.47 -9.25 -11.07
N ARG A 192 -7.82 -8.08 -11.13
CA ARG A 192 -7.50 -7.23 -9.97
C ARG A 192 -6.80 -8.03 -8.86
N GLN A 193 -5.88 -8.92 -9.27
CA GLN A 193 -5.12 -9.77 -8.37
C GLN A 193 -3.68 -9.26 -8.27
N TRP A 194 -3.28 -8.84 -7.08
CA TRP A 194 -1.98 -8.21 -6.84
C TRP A 194 -1.27 -8.89 -5.68
N PHE A 195 -0.09 -9.44 -5.93
CA PHE A 195 0.74 -10.13 -4.95
C PHE A 195 1.85 -9.25 -4.39
N TYR A 196 2.44 -8.42 -5.26
CA TYR A 196 3.54 -7.52 -4.91
C TYR A 196 3.27 -6.11 -5.43
N VAL A 197 3.94 -5.12 -4.83
CA VAL A 197 3.78 -3.73 -5.25
C VAL A 197 4.60 -3.49 -6.52
N ASP A 198 3.92 -3.34 -7.65
CA ASP A 198 4.50 -2.87 -8.91
C ASP A 198 3.95 -1.47 -9.19
N VAL A 199 4.75 -0.43 -8.93
CA VAL A 199 4.32 0.97 -9.02
C VAL A 199 3.84 1.33 -10.43
N PRO A 200 4.60 1.10 -11.52
CA PRO A 200 4.10 1.34 -12.89
C PRO A 200 2.79 0.61 -13.22
N ALA A 201 2.66 -0.67 -12.85
CA ALA A 201 1.44 -1.42 -13.14
C ALA A 201 0.24 -0.90 -12.34
N ILE A 202 0.42 -0.59 -11.05
CA ILE A 202 -0.61 0.00 -10.17
C ILE A 202 -1.03 1.36 -10.71
N SER A 203 -0.07 2.21 -11.08
CA SER A 203 -0.34 3.52 -11.68
C SER A 203 -1.22 3.39 -12.92
N ARG A 204 -0.89 2.47 -13.83
CA ARG A 204 -1.71 2.20 -15.02
C ARG A 204 -3.12 1.71 -14.68
N ALA A 205 -3.25 0.80 -13.71
CA ALA A 205 -4.55 0.30 -13.24
C ALA A 205 -5.41 1.41 -12.61
N SER A 206 -4.78 2.39 -11.98
CA SER A 206 -5.44 3.58 -11.44
C SER A 206 -5.61 4.72 -12.48
N GLY A 207 -5.21 4.53 -13.73
CA GLY A 207 -5.27 5.55 -14.78
C GLY A 207 -4.35 6.75 -14.53
N LEU A 208 -3.21 6.52 -13.87
CA LEU A 208 -2.16 7.49 -13.57
C LEU A 208 -0.92 7.24 -14.44
N ALA A 209 0.01 8.18 -14.44
CA ALA A 209 1.28 8.06 -15.16
C ALA A 209 2.22 7.03 -14.48
N GLU A 210 3.03 6.33 -15.26
CA GLU A 210 3.93 5.29 -14.72
C GLU A 210 5.02 5.85 -13.78
N ASN A 211 5.36 7.13 -13.92
CA ASN A 211 6.28 7.84 -13.04
C ASN A 211 5.61 8.43 -11.79
N THR A 212 4.35 8.07 -11.51
CA THR A 212 3.66 8.48 -10.30
C THR A 212 4.41 8.03 -9.05
N ILE A 213 4.55 8.95 -8.11
CA ILE A 213 5.26 8.71 -6.85
C ILE A 213 4.42 7.79 -5.96
N TYR A 214 5.08 6.76 -5.43
CA TYR A 214 4.51 5.84 -4.47
C TYR A 214 5.09 6.09 -3.07
N VAL A 215 4.21 6.16 -2.07
CA VAL A 215 4.58 6.41 -0.68
C VAL A 215 3.94 5.39 0.25
N ASP A 216 4.67 4.95 1.26
CA ASP A 216 4.10 4.27 2.43
C ASP A 216 3.65 5.34 3.44
N ASP A 217 2.37 5.34 3.82
CA ASP A 217 1.85 6.20 4.88
C ASP A 217 2.52 5.84 6.22
N ILE A 218 2.95 6.86 6.97
CA ILE A 218 3.58 6.73 8.28
C ILE A 218 2.78 7.42 9.39
N ASN A 219 1.50 7.70 9.16
CA ASN A 219 0.65 8.30 10.19
C ASN A 219 0.54 7.40 11.43
N GLU A 220 1.07 7.87 12.56
CA GLU A 220 1.01 7.16 13.84
C GLU A 220 -0.30 7.44 14.59
N ASN A 221 -1.08 8.45 14.17
CA ASN A 221 -2.32 8.84 14.82
C ASN A 221 -3.50 7.98 14.34
N VAL A 222 -3.54 6.75 14.83
CA VAL A 222 -4.62 5.80 14.57
C VAL A 222 -5.76 6.06 15.55
N ASN A 223 -6.96 6.34 15.04
CA ASN A 223 -8.15 6.46 15.87
C ASN A 223 -8.54 5.08 16.44
N PRO A 224 -8.60 4.88 17.77
CA PRO A 224 -8.96 3.59 18.36
C PRO A 224 -10.34 3.07 17.93
N SER A 225 -11.28 3.97 17.60
CA SER A 225 -12.61 3.61 17.11
C SER A 225 -12.63 3.17 15.65
N ASN A 226 -11.60 3.50 14.87
CA ASN A 226 -11.43 3.04 13.49
C ASN A 226 -9.94 2.69 13.24
N PRO A 227 -9.50 1.50 13.68
CA PRO A 227 -8.08 1.15 13.71
C PRO A 227 -7.48 0.87 12.33
N TYR A 228 -8.32 0.74 11.29
CA TYR A 228 -7.90 0.41 9.93
C TYR A 228 -8.02 1.61 8.99
N PRO A 229 -7.17 1.70 7.95
CA PRO A 229 -6.01 0.86 7.66
C PRO A 229 -4.88 1.09 8.68
N VAL A 230 -4.10 0.05 8.98
CA VAL A 230 -2.99 0.16 9.95
C VAL A 230 -1.68 0.45 9.21
N PRO A 231 -1.08 1.64 9.35
CA PRO A 231 0.11 2.03 8.60
C PRO A 231 1.32 1.12 8.87
N LYS A 232 2.33 1.21 8.01
CA LYS A 232 3.60 0.53 8.24
C LYS A 232 4.37 1.28 9.31
N GLU A 233 4.99 0.54 10.23
CA GLU A 233 5.86 1.15 11.22
C GLU A 233 7.13 1.70 10.55
N VAL A 234 7.58 2.88 10.99
CA VAL A 234 8.80 3.52 10.47
C VAL A 234 10.03 2.62 10.65
N SER A 235 10.09 1.85 11.73
CA SER A 235 11.11 0.84 12.00
C SER A 235 11.21 -0.21 10.88
N THR A 236 10.07 -0.62 10.33
CA THR A 236 9.97 -1.60 9.24
C THR A 236 10.47 -1.03 7.92
N LEU A 237 10.35 0.29 7.72
CA LEU A 237 10.85 0.97 6.52
C LEU A 237 12.38 0.97 6.43
N ILE A 238 13.05 0.99 7.59
CA ILE A 238 14.52 0.94 7.69
C ILE A 238 15.01 -0.50 7.52
N ARG A 239 14.18 -1.50 7.88
CA ARG A 239 14.57 -2.91 7.91
C ARG A 239 14.95 -3.43 6.52
N SER A 240 16.14 -4.01 6.36
CA SER A 240 16.49 -4.86 5.22
C SER A 240 15.90 -6.26 5.42
N SER A 241 15.67 -6.98 4.32
CA SER A 241 15.19 -8.38 4.34
C SER A 241 16.11 -9.32 5.12
N VAL A 242 17.36 -8.91 5.34
CA VAL A 242 18.37 -9.66 6.07
C VAL A 242 19.08 -8.68 7.00
N MET A 243 19.00 -8.91 8.30
CA MET A 243 19.74 -8.15 9.31
C MET A 243 20.85 -8.99 9.95
N PRO A 244 21.97 -8.38 10.37
CA PRO A 244 22.97 -9.06 11.17
C PRO A 244 22.36 -9.75 12.41
N GLN A 245 21.39 -9.11 13.07
CA GLN A 245 20.69 -9.70 14.21
C GLN A 245 19.84 -10.92 13.81
N ASP A 246 19.21 -10.91 12.63
CA ASP A 246 18.42 -12.04 12.14
C ASP A 246 19.35 -13.26 11.90
N HIS A 247 20.57 -13.04 11.41
CA HIS A 247 21.59 -14.09 11.29
C HIS A 247 22.06 -14.63 12.63
N LEU A 248 22.31 -13.74 13.61
CA LEU A 248 22.70 -14.16 14.95
C LEU A 248 21.59 -15.00 15.59
N ASN A 249 20.34 -14.54 15.51
CA ASN A 249 19.19 -15.27 16.03
C ASN A 249 19.03 -16.64 15.35
N TYR A 250 19.19 -16.70 14.02
CA TYR A 250 19.14 -17.97 13.29
C TYR A 250 20.25 -18.93 13.74
N THR A 251 21.48 -18.42 13.91
CA THR A 251 22.63 -19.20 14.38
C THR A 251 22.35 -19.76 15.78
N LEU A 252 21.83 -18.94 16.70
CA LEU A 252 21.50 -19.37 18.06
C LEU A 252 20.38 -20.41 18.10
N THR A 253 19.31 -20.24 17.29
CA THR A 253 18.24 -21.23 17.19
C THR A 253 18.77 -22.55 16.64
N CYS A 254 19.65 -22.51 15.62
CA CYS A 254 20.31 -23.70 15.09
C CYS A 254 21.21 -24.38 16.13
N ASP A 255 22.04 -23.62 16.85
CA ASP A 255 22.90 -24.15 17.90
C ASP A 255 22.07 -24.81 19.00
N GLN A 256 20.96 -24.19 19.40
CA GLN A 256 20.03 -24.77 20.38
C GLN A 256 19.43 -26.09 19.86
N CYS A 257 18.92 -26.13 18.63
CA CYS A 257 18.41 -27.38 18.04
C CYS A 257 19.47 -28.48 18.00
N ILE A 258 20.71 -28.16 17.63
CA ILE A 258 21.82 -29.12 17.60
C ILE A 258 22.12 -29.63 19.01
N THR A 259 22.16 -28.76 20.02
CA THR A 259 22.42 -29.18 21.40
C THR A 259 21.31 -30.07 21.95
N GLU A 260 20.04 -29.78 21.65
CA GLU A 260 18.91 -30.63 22.04
C GLU A 260 18.98 -32.01 21.38
N GLU A 261 19.34 -32.07 20.10
CA GLU A 261 19.52 -33.33 19.36
C GLU A 261 20.65 -34.18 19.95
N VAL A 262 21.81 -33.57 20.28
CA VAL A 262 22.93 -34.26 20.94
C VAL A 262 22.54 -34.79 22.33
N VAL A 263 21.78 -34.00 23.11
CA VAL A 263 21.27 -34.44 24.42
C VAL A 263 20.33 -35.63 24.29
N ILE A 264 19.43 -35.62 23.31
CA ILE A 264 18.52 -36.74 23.02
C ILE A 264 19.32 -38.00 22.65
N ILE A 265 20.28 -37.90 21.73
CA ILE A 265 21.10 -39.03 21.29
C ILE A 265 21.90 -39.63 22.46
N SER A 266 22.54 -38.78 23.28
CA SER A 266 23.32 -39.22 24.44
C SER A 266 22.46 -39.93 25.50
N SER A 267 21.25 -39.43 25.74
CA SER A 267 20.27 -40.03 26.65
C SER A 267 19.80 -41.40 26.16
N SER A 268 19.52 -41.55 24.86
CA SER A 268 19.13 -42.83 24.25
C SER A 268 20.25 -43.89 24.30
N LEU A 269 21.51 -43.48 24.07
CA LEU A 269 22.67 -44.38 24.18
C LEU A 269 22.91 -44.85 25.63
N SER A 270 22.74 -43.95 26.60
CA SER A 270 22.80 -44.29 28.03
C SER A 270 21.71 -45.28 28.43
N TRP A 271 20.49 -45.10 27.93
CA TRP A 271 19.35 -45.98 28.24
C TRP A 271 19.55 -47.40 27.65
N ASN A 272 20.03 -47.50 26.41
CA ASN A 272 20.35 -48.79 25.78
C ASN A 272 21.50 -49.52 26.50
N SER A 273 22.48 -48.80 27.03
CA SER A 273 23.59 -49.41 27.77
C SER A 273 23.18 -49.94 29.15
N GLN A 274 22.07 -49.46 29.72
CA GLN A 274 21.51 -49.96 31.00
C GLN A 274 20.57 -51.15 30.82
N MET A 275 20.14 -51.45 29.59
CA MET A 275 19.22 -52.53 29.24
C MET A 275 19.91 -53.79 28.69
N CYS A 276 21.26 -53.81 28.64
CA CYS A 276 22.07 -54.96 28.25
C CYS A 276 22.83 -55.56 29.45
#